data_AF-A0A803YK18-F1
#
_entry.id   AF-A0A803YK18-F1
#
_cell.length_a   1.000
_cell.length_b   1.000
_cell.length_c   1.000
_cell.angle_alpha   90.00
_cell.angle_beta   90.00
_cell.angle_gamma   90.00
#
_symmetry.space_group_name_H-M   'P 1'
#
loop_
_entity.id
_entity.type
_entity.pdbx_description
1 polymer ?
#
loop_
_entity_poly.entity_id
_entity_poly.type
_entity_poly.pdbx_seq_one_letter_code
_entity_poly.pdbx_strand_id
1 'polypeptide(L)'
;MEEPLCCCEYVDRRGERNHLAACCCDCEELDEGCDRWLTCRSLPPGALERIADTVADRCRVPWFAGAVKINVSLVPPMVLLPVFLHIAALHFLLGLVVLTSLPAVVLWYYYLTHRRKERTLFFLSLGLFSLGYMYYVFLQEVVPRGHVGYSQVMLLTCGLILMLAALSRAKKDPGYLPISAGDDRPSQQAFPNKNVRGSSNGLHGAAASGHSVNGESKGYSRVLAEEREGGKMDWCAKCQLVRPARAGHCRLCGRCVRRLDHHCVWINSCVGEQNHQAFILALFFFMLTSLYGIMLTLDTICRGRTLFTALFYCPGAYSDYSSALSFTCVWYCAIVTAGMGYILLIQLLNISYNVTEREARLALRDNAGRRLLGCLYSRNLWTGEVLSEMWKFSLPKSS
;
A
#
# COMPACT_ATOMS: atom_id res chain seq x y z
N MET A 1 34.78 33.44 -19.28
CA MET A 1 35.21 32.08 -19.63
C MET A 1 34.30 31.17 -18.83
N GLU A 2 33.38 30.48 -19.48
CA GLU A 2 32.50 29.53 -18.77
C GLU A 2 33.35 28.37 -18.27
N GLU A 3 33.19 28.00 -16.99
CA GLU A 3 33.92 26.87 -16.41
C GLU A 3 33.53 25.57 -17.13
N PRO A 4 34.49 24.69 -17.43
CA PRO A 4 34.20 23.39 -18.03
C PRO A 4 33.30 22.55 -17.11
N LEU A 5 32.38 21.80 -17.72
CA LEU A 5 31.46 20.89 -17.03
C LEU A 5 32.24 19.72 -16.37
N CYS A 6 31.90 19.31 -15.13
CA CYS A 6 32.37 18.04 -14.52
C CYS A 6 31.89 16.85 -15.38
N CYS A 7 32.53 15.69 -15.26
CA CYS A 7 32.11 14.46 -15.94
C CYS A 7 30.66 14.05 -15.64
N CYS A 8 30.07 14.55 -14.55
CA CYS A 8 28.68 14.28 -14.17
C CYS A 8 27.70 15.41 -14.54
N GLU A 9 28.14 16.49 -15.19
CA GLU A 9 27.33 17.67 -15.50
C GLU A 9 26.90 17.74 -16.97
N TYR A 10 25.75 18.36 -17.22
CA TYR A 10 25.25 18.68 -18.56
C TYR A 10 24.41 19.96 -18.54
N VAL A 11 24.29 20.62 -19.70
CA VAL A 11 23.38 21.77 -19.88
C VAL A 11 22.07 21.27 -20.48
N ASP A 12 20.95 21.59 -19.85
CA ASP A 12 19.64 21.18 -20.34
C ASP A 12 19.14 22.06 -21.51
N ARG A 13 17.97 21.72 -22.06
CA ARG A 13 17.37 22.48 -23.18
C ARG A 13 16.98 23.92 -22.83
N ARG A 14 16.99 24.29 -21.54
CA ARG A 14 16.69 25.64 -21.04
C ARG A 14 17.97 26.43 -20.76
N GLY A 15 19.15 25.85 -20.98
CA GLY A 15 20.44 26.48 -20.70
C GLY A 15 20.90 26.32 -19.25
N GLU A 16 20.23 25.48 -18.44
CA GLU A 16 20.55 25.29 -17.03
C GLU A 16 21.54 24.14 -16.82
N ARG A 17 22.57 24.37 -15.98
CA ARG A 17 23.58 23.36 -15.60
C ARG A 17 22.97 22.35 -14.62
N ASN A 18 23.06 21.06 -14.93
CA ASN A 18 22.44 19.96 -14.19
C ASN A 18 23.42 18.79 -14.01
N HIS A 19 23.20 17.93 -13.02
CA HIS A 19 24.04 16.75 -12.76
C HIS A 19 23.29 15.42 -13.01
N LEU A 20 23.91 14.50 -13.74
CA LEU A 20 23.44 13.13 -14.05
C LEU A 20 23.77 12.13 -12.92
N ALA A 21 25.01 12.13 -12.44
CA ALA A 21 25.51 11.16 -11.46
C ALA A 21 26.47 11.83 -10.48
N ALA A 22 25.97 12.76 -9.66
CA ALA A 22 26.78 13.44 -8.65
C ALA A 22 27.34 12.45 -7.58
N CYS A 23 26.87 11.20 -7.54
CA CYS A 23 27.46 10.13 -6.73
C CYS A 23 28.82 9.65 -7.27
N CYS A 24 29.17 10.02 -8.51
CA CYS A 24 30.40 9.60 -9.19
C CYS A 24 31.38 10.76 -9.47
N CYS A 25 31.05 12.03 -9.19
CA CYS A 25 32.05 13.11 -9.00
C CYS A 25 32.23 13.30 -7.48
N ASP A 26 33.46 13.31 -6.98
CA ASP A 26 33.85 13.62 -5.59
C ASP A 26 32.98 12.96 -4.50
N CYS A 27 32.89 11.63 -4.51
CA CYS A 27 32.20 10.86 -3.48
C CYS A 27 33.21 10.07 -2.63
N GLU A 28 33.84 10.76 -1.67
CA GLU A 28 34.86 10.19 -0.78
C GLU A 28 34.39 8.89 -0.08
N GLU A 29 33.10 8.79 0.27
CA GLU A 29 32.54 7.58 0.89
C GLU A 29 32.44 6.39 -0.08
N LEU A 30 32.16 6.63 -1.37
CA LEU A 30 32.11 5.58 -2.38
C LEU A 30 33.51 5.12 -2.75
N ASP A 31 34.46 6.06 -2.86
CA ASP A 31 35.86 5.79 -3.13
C ASP A 31 36.49 4.98 -2.00
N GLU A 32 36.29 5.38 -0.74
CA GLU A 32 36.75 4.59 0.43
C GLU A 32 36.09 3.21 0.46
N GLY A 33 34.82 3.11 0.08
CA GLY A 33 34.11 1.84 -0.03
C GLY A 33 34.71 0.89 -1.07
N CYS A 34 34.98 1.41 -2.27
CA CYS A 34 35.62 0.69 -3.38
C CYS A 34 37.06 0.28 -3.03
N ASP A 35 37.86 1.17 -2.45
CA ASP A 35 39.23 0.89 -2.04
C ASP A 35 39.28 -0.22 -0.99
N ARG A 36 38.37 -0.20 0.00
CA ARG A 36 38.29 -1.26 1.01
C ARG A 36 37.82 -2.58 0.44
N TRP A 37 36.91 -2.55 -0.53
CA TRP A 37 36.48 -3.75 -1.25
C TRP A 37 37.63 -4.36 -2.07
N LEU A 38 38.35 -3.54 -2.85
CA LEU A 38 39.51 -3.96 -3.64
C LEU A 38 40.68 -4.45 -2.76
N THR A 39 40.89 -3.82 -1.61
CA THR A 39 41.93 -4.23 -0.64
C THR A 39 41.48 -5.33 0.32
N CYS A 40 40.28 -5.90 0.13
CA CYS A 40 39.70 -6.96 0.97
C CYS A 40 39.67 -6.61 2.48
N ARG A 41 39.48 -5.33 2.80
CA ARG A 41 39.31 -4.82 4.17
C ARG A 41 37.83 -4.76 4.52
N SER A 42 37.48 -5.13 5.76
CA SER A 42 36.10 -5.05 6.23
C SER A 42 35.61 -3.61 6.26
N LEU A 43 34.34 -3.39 5.90
CA LEU A 43 33.69 -2.09 6.01
C LEU A 43 33.26 -1.82 7.47
N PRO A 44 33.34 -0.57 7.94
CA PRO A 44 32.80 -0.20 9.24
C PRO A 44 31.28 -0.47 9.31
N PRO A 45 30.74 -0.87 10.47
CA PRO A 45 29.30 -1.02 10.63
C PRO A 45 28.57 0.30 10.29
N GLY A 46 27.59 0.23 9.39
CA GLY A 46 26.84 1.40 8.90
C GLY A 46 27.49 2.17 7.72
N ALA A 47 28.70 1.82 7.28
CA ALA A 47 29.31 2.46 6.10
C ALA A 47 28.52 2.19 4.83
N LEU A 48 28.02 0.96 4.65
CA LEU A 48 27.20 0.60 3.51
C LEU A 48 25.83 1.33 3.50
N GLU A 49 25.32 1.70 4.67
CA GLU A 49 24.09 2.50 4.81
C GLU A 49 24.36 3.96 4.39
N ARG A 50 25.50 4.54 4.81
CA ARG A 50 25.94 5.88 4.36
C ARG A 50 26.19 5.95 2.86
N ILE A 51 26.94 5.00 2.31
CA ILE A 51 27.19 4.90 0.86
C ILE A 51 25.86 4.78 0.10
N ALA A 52 24.96 3.91 0.55
CA ALA A 52 23.65 3.75 -0.08
C ALA A 52 22.79 5.02 0.01
N ASP A 53 22.82 5.75 1.13
CA ASP A 53 22.10 7.02 1.29
C ASP A 53 22.72 8.14 0.43
N THR A 54 24.06 8.21 0.32
CA THR A 54 24.77 9.15 -0.56
C THR A 54 24.50 8.87 -2.03
N VAL A 55 24.55 7.61 -2.46
CA VAL A 55 24.15 7.20 -3.82
C VAL A 55 22.68 7.49 -4.07
N ALA A 56 21.79 7.22 -3.10
CA ALA A 56 20.37 7.52 -3.23
C ALA A 56 20.07 9.01 -3.29
N ASP A 57 20.89 9.85 -2.65
CA ASP A 57 20.73 11.30 -2.71
C ASP A 57 21.14 11.88 -4.07
N ARG A 58 22.20 11.30 -4.65
CA ARG A 58 22.91 11.86 -5.80
C ARG A 58 22.64 11.18 -7.15
N CYS A 59 21.95 10.04 -7.19
CA CYS A 59 21.58 9.36 -8.44
C CYS A 59 20.32 9.99 -9.08
N ARG A 60 20.45 10.54 -10.29
CA ARG A 60 19.35 11.19 -11.03
C ARG A 60 19.29 10.68 -12.48
N VAL A 61 18.10 10.58 -13.06
CA VAL A 61 17.91 10.21 -14.49
C VAL A 61 17.41 11.43 -15.25
N PRO A 62 17.96 11.72 -16.44
CA PRO A 62 17.46 12.80 -17.28
C PRO A 62 16.03 12.47 -17.74
N TRP A 63 15.08 13.36 -17.43
CA TRP A 63 13.70 13.28 -17.91
C TRP A 63 13.34 14.52 -18.72
N PHE A 64 12.21 14.48 -19.44
CA PHE A 64 11.79 15.53 -20.37
C PHE A 64 11.70 16.95 -19.76
N ALA A 65 11.60 17.06 -18.43
CA ALA A 65 11.52 18.31 -17.70
C ALA A 65 12.66 18.54 -16.67
N GLY A 66 13.73 17.75 -16.70
CA GLY A 66 14.87 17.85 -15.78
C GLY A 66 15.31 16.50 -15.19
N ALA A 67 16.37 16.52 -14.37
CA ALA A 67 16.93 15.32 -13.74
C ALA A 67 16.08 14.85 -12.54
N VAL A 68 15.49 13.66 -12.62
CA VAL A 68 14.64 13.07 -11.57
C VAL A 68 15.46 12.17 -10.66
N LYS A 69 15.42 12.41 -9.35
CA LYS A 69 16.09 11.59 -8.33
C LYS A 69 15.56 10.14 -8.34
N ILE A 70 16.46 9.16 -8.48
CA ILE A 70 16.09 7.75 -8.37
C ILE A 70 16.06 7.37 -6.89
N ASN A 71 14.91 6.89 -6.41
CA ASN A 71 14.88 6.26 -5.11
C ASN A 71 15.49 4.85 -5.23
N VAL A 72 16.65 4.63 -4.62
CA VAL A 72 17.41 3.36 -4.70
C VAL A 72 16.58 2.14 -4.30
N SER A 73 15.49 2.32 -3.54
CA SER A 73 14.54 1.24 -3.23
C SER A 73 13.84 0.64 -4.46
N LEU A 74 13.86 1.31 -5.62
CA LEU A 74 13.30 0.80 -6.89
C LEU A 74 14.25 -0.14 -7.65
N VAL A 75 15.56 -0.01 -7.46
CA VAL A 75 16.57 -0.75 -8.25
C VAL A 75 16.58 -2.25 -7.94
N PRO A 76 16.56 -2.71 -6.67
CA PRO A 76 16.62 -4.14 -6.37
C PRO A 76 15.46 -4.93 -7.01
N PRO A 77 14.18 -4.51 -6.92
CA PRO A 77 13.11 -5.21 -7.62
C PRO A 77 13.29 -5.29 -9.15
N MET A 78 13.83 -4.23 -9.77
CA MET A 78 14.02 -4.17 -11.23
C MET A 78 15.11 -5.12 -11.72
N VAL A 79 16.16 -5.35 -10.93
CA VAL A 79 17.31 -6.19 -11.32
C VAL A 79 17.15 -7.63 -10.81
N LEU A 80 16.75 -7.79 -9.55
CA LEU A 80 16.72 -9.11 -8.91
C LEU A 80 15.61 -10.00 -9.47
N LEU A 81 14.43 -9.43 -9.78
CA LEU A 81 13.30 -10.23 -10.25
C LEU A 81 13.58 -10.91 -11.59
N PRO A 82 14.02 -10.21 -12.67
CA PRO A 82 14.33 -10.87 -13.94
C PRO A 82 15.45 -11.89 -13.78
N VAL A 83 16.51 -11.54 -13.03
CA VAL A 83 17.63 -12.45 -12.76
C VAL A 83 17.16 -13.74 -12.10
N PHE A 84 16.35 -13.66 -11.04
CA PHE A 84 15.83 -14.85 -10.38
C PHE A 84 14.93 -15.69 -11.29
N LEU A 85 14.09 -15.06 -12.11
CA LEU A 85 13.23 -15.77 -13.06
C LEU A 85 14.04 -16.45 -14.18
N HIS A 86 15.10 -15.82 -14.67
CA HIS A 86 16.00 -16.43 -15.65
C HIS A 86 16.80 -17.59 -15.05
N ILE A 87 17.32 -17.45 -13.82
CA ILE A 87 17.97 -18.54 -13.10
C ILE A 87 16.99 -19.70 -12.89
N ALA A 88 15.77 -19.41 -12.46
CA ALA A 88 14.70 -20.40 -12.29
C ALA A 88 14.37 -21.15 -13.60
N ALA A 89 14.46 -20.48 -14.75
CA ALA A 89 14.22 -21.08 -16.05
C ALA A 89 15.31 -22.08 -16.50
N LEU A 90 16.49 -22.09 -15.88
CA LEU A 90 17.58 -22.99 -16.30
C LEU A 90 17.27 -24.47 -15.98
N HIS A 91 16.49 -24.74 -14.93
CA HIS A 91 16.15 -26.11 -14.54
C HIS A 91 14.90 -26.15 -13.66
N PHE A 92 14.06 -27.16 -13.83
CA PHE A 92 12.82 -27.33 -13.06
C PHE A 92 13.01 -27.27 -11.53
N LEU A 93 14.00 -28.02 -11.01
CA LEU A 93 14.30 -28.02 -9.57
C LEU A 93 14.77 -26.65 -9.08
N LEU A 94 15.52 -25.93 -9.91
CA LEU A 94 15.99 -24.59 -9.58
C LEU A 94 14.81 -23.60 -9.55
N GLY A 95 13.90 -23.71 -10.51
CA GLY A 95 12.65 -22.95 -10.51
C GLY A 95 11.82 -23.18 -9.25
N LEU A 96 11.67 -24.44 -8.82
CA LEU A 96 10.96 -24.76 -7.58
C LEU A 96 11.63 -24.10 -6.36
N VAL A 97 12.94 -24.24 -6.21
CA VAL A 97 13.69 -23.68 -5.07
C VAL A 97 13.65 -22.15 -5.08
N VAL A 98 13.89 -21.52 -6.23
CA VAL A 98 13.92 -20.06 -6.35
C VAL A 98 12.53 -19.47 -6.07
N LEU A 99 11.48 -19.97 -6.71
CA LEU A 99 10.14 -19.39 -6.55
C LEU A 99 9.53 -19.62 -5.17
N THR A 100 9.82 -20.76 -4.52
CA THR A 100 9.33 -21.03 -3.16
C THR A 100 10.09 -20.22 -2.11
N SER A 101 11.38 -19.96 -2.32
CA SER A 101 12.19 -19.13 -1.41
C SER A 101 12.02 -17.62 -1.65
N LEU A 102 11.58 -17.20 -2.84
CA LEU A 102 11.47 -15.78 -3.22
C LEU A 102 10.65 -14.94 -2.23
N PRO A 103 9.46 -15.33 -1.74
CA PRO A 103 8.73 -14.55 -0.75
C PRO A 103 9.52 -14.35 0.55
N ALA A 104 10.23 -15.39 1.01
CA ALA A 104 11.06 -15.31 2.21
C ALA A 104 12.26 -14.38 2.00
N VAL A 105 12.93 -14.47 0.84
CA VAL A 105 14.05 -13.58 0.48
C VAL A 105 13.60 -12.13 0.39
N VAL A 106 12.45 -11.86 -0.24
CA VAL A 106 11.88 -10.50 -0.34
C VAL A 106 11.54 -9.94 1.04
N LEU A 107 10.90 -10.74 1.90
CA LEU A 107 10.58 -10.32 3.28
C LEU A 107 11.84 -10.11 4.13
N TRP A 108 12.84 -10.98 3.98
CA TRP A 108 14.13 -10.85 4.64
C TRP A 108 14.86 -9.58 4.20
N TYR A 109 14.95 -9.34 2.89
CA TYR A 109 15.53 -8.12 2.32
C TYR A 109 14.82 -6.87 2.82
N TYR A 110 13.48 -6.87 2.80
CA TYR A 110 12.67 -5.78 3.33
C TYR A 110 12.95 -5.55 4.83
N TYR A 111 13.01 -6.61 5.63
CA TYR A 111 13.30 -6.47 7.06
C TYR A 111 14.70 -5.90 7.31
N LEU A 112 15.73 -6.36 6.58
CA LEU A 112 17.09 -5.87 6.74
C LEU A 112 17.23 -4.40 6.34
N THR A 113 16.69 -4.03 5.17
CA THR A 113 16.96 -2.72 4.56
C THR A 113 15.95 -1.65 4.96
N HIS A 114 14.74 -2.03 5.35
CA HIS A 114 13.61 -1.10 5.45
C HIS A 114 12.92 -1.08 6.81
N ARG A 115 13.35 -1.90 7.79
CA ARG A 115 12.80 -1.86 9.16
C ARG A 115 12.88 -0.49 9.85
N ARG A 116 13.77 0.40 9.38
CA ARG A 116 13.97 1.76 9.92
C ARG A 116 13.31 2.87 9.09
N LYS A 117 12.82 2.56 7.87
CA LYS A 117 12.24 3.58 6.97
C LYS A 117 10.71 3.60 7.15
N GLU A 118 10.14 4.78 7.42
CA GLU A 118 8.70 4.92 7.70
C GLU A 118 7.82 4.66 6.47
N ARG A 119 8.32 4.95 5.25
CA ARG A 119 7.62 4.70 3.99
C ARG A 119 8.59 4.25 2.92
N THR A 120 8.24 3.19 2.19
CA THR A 120 9.08 2.66 1.12
C THR A 120 8.24 2.41 -0.13
N LEU A 121 8.84 2.66 -1.30
CA LEU A 121 8.21 2.37 -2.59
C LEU A 121 8.50 0.94 -3.06
N PHE A 122 9.30 0.18 -2.32
CA PHE A 122 9.80 -1.14 -2.70
C PHE A 122 8.70 -2.11 -3.15
N PHE A 123 7.63 -2.29 -2.36
CA PHE A 123 6.54 -3.21 -2.74
C PHE A 123 5.72 -2.72 -3.92
N LEU A 124 5.51 -1.40 -4.03
CA LEU A 124 4.82 -0.81 -5.17
C LEU A 124 5.66 -0.97 -6.45
N SER A 125 6.96 -0.69 -6.39
CA SER A 125 7.87 -0.88 -7.52
C SER A 125 8.01 -2.35 -7.89
N LEU A 126 8.11 -3.25 -6.91
CA LEU A 126 8.14 -4.69 -7.13
C LEU A 126 6.87 -5.14 -7.86
N GLY A 127 5.68 -4.72 -7.42
CA GLY A 127 4.43 -5.09 -8.07
C GLY A 127 4.30 -4.55 -9.50
N LEU A 128 4.58 -3.26 -9.71
CA LEU A 128 4.48 -2.62 -11.03
C LEU A 128 5.52 -3.17 -12.02
N PHE A 129 6.76 -3.37 -11.57
CA PHE A 129 7.80 -3.94 -12.40
C PHE A 129 7.51 -5.40 -12.73
N SER A 130 7.08 -6.20 -11.74
CA SER A 130 6.63 -7.57 -11.97
C SER A 130 5.58 -7.64 -13.06
N LEU A 131 4.55 -6.81 -12.94
CA LEU A 131 3.45 -6.74 -13.90
C LEU A 131 3.94 -6.39 -15.31
N GLY A 132 4.78 -5.34 -15.43
CA GLY A 132 5.34 -4.92 -16.71
C GLY A 132 6.25 -5.99 -17.33
N TYR A 133 7.09 -6.63 -16.53
CA TYR A 133 7.99 -7.69 -16.98
C TYR A 133 7.23 -8.95 -17.43
N MET A 134 6.20 -9.38 -16.68
CA MET A 134 5.34 -10.49 -17.09
C MET A 134 4.64 -10.21 -18.42
N TYR A 135 4.12 -8.99 -18.58
CA TYR A 135 3.48 -8.58 -19.84
C TYR A 135 4.49 -8.50 -20.99
N TYR A 136 5.70 -8.02 -20.74
CA TYR A 136 6.79 -8.02 -21.71
C TYR A 136 7.16 -9.44 -22.16
N VAL A 137 7.41 -10.36 -21.23
CA VAL A 137 7.71 -11.77 -21.55
C VAL A 137 6.55 -12.40 -22.32
N PHE A 138 5.30 -12.12 -21.96
CA PHE A 138 4.14 -12.60 -22.72
C PHE A 138 4.17 -12.13 -24.18
N LEU A 139 4.45 -10.84 -24.43
CA LEU A 139 4.52 -10.29 -25.78
C LEU A 139 5.71 -10.83 -26.59
N GLN A 140 6.83 -11.15 -25.96
CA GLN A 140 8.05 -11.59 -26.65
C GLN A 140 8.14 -13.12 -26.82
N GLU A 141 7.66 -13.89 -25.84
CA GLU A 141 7.85 -15.34 -25.82
C GLU A 141 6.58 -16.12 -26.18
N VAL A 142 5.40 -15.57 -25.86
CA VAL A 142 4.11 -16.28 -26.03
C VAL A 142 3.41 -15.86 -27.32
N VAL A 143 3.26 -14.56 -27.57
CA VAL A 143 2.55 -14.04 -28.75
C VAL A 143 3.20 -14.47 -30.07
N PRO A 144 4.54 -14.46 -30.25
CA PRO A 144 5.17 -14.84 -31.51
C PRO A 144 5.00 -16.32 -31.89
N ARG A 145 4.57 -17.16 -30.94
CA ARG A 145 4.24 -18.58 -31.22
C ARG A 145 2.98 -18.72 -32.09
N GLY A 146 2.21 -17.65 -32.30
CA GLY A 146 1.08 -17.63 -33.24
C GLY A 146 -0.23 -18.22 -32.71
N HIS A 147 -0.28 -18.67 -31.46
CA HIS A 147 -1.48 -19.23 -30.83
C HIS A 147 -2.36 -18.18 -30.14
N VAL A 148 -1.82 -16.98 -29.93
CA VAL A 148 -2.54 -15.87 -29.31
C VAL A 148 -2.97 -14.88 -30.40
N GLY A 149 -4.27 -14.72 -30.58
CA GLY A 149 -4.84 -13.76 -31.52
C GLY A 149 -4.78 -12.31 -31.02
N TYR A 150 -4.84 -11.35 -31.94
CA TYR A 150 -4.82 -9.92 -31.60
C TYR A 150 -5.94 -9.49 -30.64
N SER A 151 -7.14 -10.09 -30.75
CA SER A 151 -8.25 -9.81 -29.84
C SER A 151 -7.96 -10.23 -28.40
N GLN A 152 -7.25 -11.34 -28.20
CA GLN A 152 -6.84 -11.83 -26.89
C GLN A 152 -5.77 -10.91 -26.27
N VAL A 153 -4.81 -10.44 -27.08
CA VAL A 153 -3.83 -9.43 -26.65
C VAL A 153 -4.52 -8.12 -26.27
N MET A 154 -5.45 -7.63 -27.09
CA MET A 154 -6.22 -6.42 -26.80
C MET A 154 -7.04 -6.54 -25.51
N LEU A 155 -7.69 -7.69 -25.27
CA LEU A 155 -8.43 -7.94 -24.04
C LEU A 155 -7.51 -7.94 -22.81
N LEU A 156 -6.37 -8.62 -22.89
CA LEU A 156 -5.38 -8.64 -21.81
C LEU A 156 -4.83 -7.23 -21.52
N THR A 157 -4.52 -6.47 -22.58
CA THR A 157 -4.05 -5.08 -22.49
C THR A 157 -5.10 -4.16 -21.87
N CYS A 158 -6.36 -4.30 -22.26
CA CYS A 158 -7.47 -3.55 -21.70
C CYS A 158 -7.63 -3.83 -20.19
N GLY A 159 -7.60 -5.11 -19.79
CA GLY A 159 -7.62 -5.51 -18.38
C GLY A 159 -6.47 -4.91 -17.58
N LEU A 160 -5.25 -4.93 -18.14
CA LEU A 160 -4.07 -4.30 -17.56
C LEU A 160 -4.27 -2.78 -17.33
N ILE A 161 -4.80 -2.07 -18.34
CA ILE A 161 -5.08 -0.62 -18.24
C ILE A 161 -6.14 -0.34 -17.17
N LEU A 162 -7.23 -1.11 -17.15
CA LEU A 162 -8.31 -0.96 -16.16
C LEU A 162 -7.81 -1.20 -14.74
N MET A 163 -6.97 -2.22 -14.55
CA MET A 163 -6.33 -2.51 -13.28
C MET A 163 -5.41 -1.36 -12.83
N LEU A 164 -4.56 -0.84 -13.72
CA LEU A 164 -3.68 0.30 -13.41
C LEU A 164 -4.48 1.57 -13.11
N ALA A 165 -5.57 1.82 -13.84
CA ALA A 165 -6.47 2.93 -13.58
C ALA A 165 -7.14 2.79 -12.20
N ALA A 166 -7.65 1.60 -11.86
CA ALA A 166 -8.22 1.33 -10.54
C ALA A 166 -7.17 1.48 -9.43
N LEU A 167 -5.95 0.97 -9.63
CA LEU A 167 -4.83 1.13 -8.69
C LEU A 167 -4.46 2.61 -8.49
N SER A 168 -4.43 3.40 -9.56
CA SER A 168 -4.16 4.84 -9.49
C SER A 168 -5.22 5.55 -8.65
N ARG A 169 -6.50 5.17 -8.78
CA ARG A 169 -7.60 5.68 -7.97
C ARG A 169 -7.51 5.20 -6.52
N ALA A 170 -7.12 3.95 -6.29
CA ALA A 170 -6.88 3.41 -4.95
C ALA A 170 -5.74 4.13 -4.23
N LYS A 171 -4.76 4.68 -4.97
CA LYS A 171 -3.67 5.48 -4.41
C LYS A 171 -4.07 6.92 -4.08
N LYS A 172 -5.17 7.44 -4.67
CA LYS A 172 -5.70 8.77 -4.34
C LYS A 172 -6.19 8.83 -2.88
N ASP A 173 -6.58 10.03 -2.45
CA ASP A 173 -6.96 10.33 -1.07
C ASP A 173 -7.86 9.24 -0.45
N PRO A 174 -7.42 8.56 0.62
CA PRO A 174 -8.23 7.58 1.34
C PRO A 174 -9.36 8.21 2.17
N GLY A 175 -9.40 9.55 2.25
CA GLY A 175 -10.27 10.30 3.15
C GLY A 175 -9.52 10.75 4.40
N TYR A 176 -8.40 11.45 4.22
CA TYR A 176 -7.69 12.07 5.34
C TYR A 176 -8.57 13.09 6.05
N LEU A 177 -8.53 13.09 7.39
CA LEU A 177 -9.19 14.13 8.18
C LEU A 177 -8.37 15.43 8.10
N PRO A 178 -9.03 16.58 7.93
CA PRO A 178 -8.34 17.86 7.98
C PRO A 178 -7.74 18.05 9.37
N ILE A 179 -6.48 18.50 9.40
CA ILE A 179 -5.85 18.96 10.64
C ILE A 179 -6.36 20.38 10.82
N SER A 180 -6.94 20.69 11.98
CA SER A 180 -7.19 22.08 12.34
C SER A 180 -5.83 22.77 12.44
N ALA A 181 -5.46 23.53 11.41
CA ALA A 181 -4.40 24.52 11.55
C ALA A 181 -4.82 25.43 12.72
N GLY A 182 -3.92 25.65 13.68
CA GLY A 182 -4.20 26.45 14.86
C GLY A 182 -4.86 27.75 14.45
N ASP A 183 -6.11 27.92 14.86
CA ASP A 183 -6.75 29.22 14.88
C ASP A 183 -6.09 29.95 16.06
N ASP A 184 -5.23 30.93 15.78
CA ASP A 184 -4.72 31.89 16.75
C ASP A 184 -5.88 32.79 17.23
N ARG A 185 -6.81 32.20 17.98
CA ARG A 185 -7.85 32.90 18.72
C ARG A 185 -7.99 32.25 20.09
N PRO A 186 -7.76 33.00 21.20
CA PRO A 186 -7.94 32.46 22.54
C PRO A 186 -9.43 32.41 22.85
N SER A 187 -10.10 31.34 22.42
CA SER A 187 -11.43 31.00 22.91
C SER A 187 -11.28 30.11 24.14
N GLN A 188 -11.46 30.76 25.30
CA GLN A 188 -11.60 30.12 26.61
C GLN A 188 -12.61 28.97 26.54
N GLN A 189 -12.12 27.74 26.48
CA GLN A 189 -12.87 26.58 26.97
C GLN A 189 -12.09 26.02 28.15
N ALA A 190 -12.46 26.52 29.32
CA ALA A 190 -12.02 25.99 30.60
C ALA A 190 -12.38 24.50 30.69
N PHE A 191 -11.36 23.64 30.74
CA PHE A 191 -11.53 22.26 31.18
C PHE A 191 -11.85 22.25 32.69
N PRO A 192 -12.90 21.56 33.16
CA PRO A 192 -13.10 21.41 34.60
C PRO A 192 -12.06 20.41 35.13
N ASN A 193 -11.16 20.95 35.95
CA ASN A 193 -10.20 20.20 36.73
C ASN A 193 -10.96 19.32 37.75
N LYS A 194 -10.91 18.00 37.61
CA LYS A 194 -11.41 17.09 38.64
C LYS A 194 -10.41 17.08 39.81
N ASN A 195 -10.65 17.92 40.82
CA ASN A 195 -10.05 17.73 42.13
C ASN A 195 -11.13 17.54 43.20
N VAL A 196 -11.19 16.28 43.65
CA VAL A 196 -11.25 15.82 45.05
C VAL A 196 -12.18 16.58 46.01
N ARG A 197 -13.19 15.82 46.42
CA ARG A 197 -14.16 16.01 47.50
C ARG A 197 -13.50 16.49 48.81
N GLY A 198 -13.89 17.68 49.27
CA GLY A 198 -13.62 18.19 50.62
C GLY A 198 -14.92 18.74 51.22
N SER A 199 -15.35 18.13 52.31
CA SER A 199 -16.57 18.44 53.06
C SER A 199 -16.32 19.59 54.05
N SER A 200 -17.11 20.66 54.02
CA SER A 200 -17.39 21.50 55.19
C SER A 200 -18.55 22.48 54.96
N ASN A 201 -19.40 22.57 55.98
CA ASN A 201 -20.60 23.39 56.12
C ASN A 201 -20.36 24.91 56.00
N GLY A 202 -21.40 25.66 55.59
CA GLY A 202 -21.45 27.11 55.71
C GLY A 202 -22.80 27.70 55.27
N LEU A 203 -23.38 28.54 56.13
CA LEU A 203 -24.73 29.10 56.17
C LEU A 203 -24.79 30.52 55.54
N HIS A 204 -26.02 31.02 55.28
CA HIS A 204 -26.43 32.37 54.82
C HIS A 204 -26.40 32.59 53.29
N GLY A 205 -27.36 33.24 52.62
CA GLY A 205 -28.57 33.96 53.00
C GLY A 205 -28.93 34.96 51.88
N ALA A 206 -30.24 35.16 51.67
CA ALA A 206 -30.90 36.29 51.01
C ALA A 206 -30.90 36.45 49.47
N ALA A 207 -32.07 36.92 49.03
CA ALA A 207 -32.61 37.12 47.71
C ALA A 207 -32.03 38.33 46.96
N ALA A 208 -32.11 38.31 45.62
CA ALA A 208 -32.43 39.48 44.82
C ALA A 208 -32.99 39.10 43.45
N SER A 209 -34.16 39.65 43.15
CA SER A 209 -34.88 39.71 41.88
C SER A 209 -34.17 40.55 40.82
N GLY A 210 -34.34 40.23 39.53
CA GLY A 210 -33.98 41.17 38.47
C GLY A 210 -34.08 40.67 37.03
N HIS A 211 -35.25 40.89 36.43
CA HIS A 211 -35.50 41.31 35.05
C HIS A 211 -35.03 40.48 33.83
N SER A 212 -36.03 40.20 33.00
CA SER A 212 -36.00 39.69 31.63
C SER A 212 -35.32 40.64 30.63
N VAL A 213 -34.54 40.07 29.71
CA VAL A 213 -34.45 40.57 28.33
C VAL A 213 -34.46 39.36 27.39
N ASN A 214 -35.53 39.25 26.61
CA ASN A 214 -35.64 38.37 25.46
C ASN A 214 -34.70 38.86 24.35
N GLY A 215 -33.92 37.94 23.78
CA GLY A 215 -33.14 38.18 22.57
C GLY A 215 -32.90 36.83 21.89
N GLU A 216 -33.64 36.59 20.81
CA GLU A 216 -33.68 35.35 20.06
C GLU A 216 -32.31 35.02 19.40
N SER A 217 -31.81 33.81 19.66
CA SER A 217 -30.86 33.12 18.80
C SER A 217 -31.15 31.61 18.86
N LYS A 218 -32.39 31.24 18.50
CA LYS A 218 -32.77 29.86 18.20
C LYS A 218 -32.36 29.58 16.76
N GLY A 219 -31.24 28.89 16.54
CA GLY A 219 -30.91 28.46 15.18
C GLY A 219 -29.74 27.49 15.05
N TYR A 220 -28.69 27.63 15.84
CA TYR A 220 -27.44 26.88 15.59
C TYR A 220 -27.08 25.83 16.65
N SER A 221 -27.64 25.94 17.86
CA SER A 221 -27.29 25.04 18.97
C SER A 221 -28.13 23.74 19.04
N ARG A 222 -29.08 23.54 18.11
CA ARG A 222 -30.04 22.41 18.16
C ARG A 222 -29.70 21.24 17.22
N VAL A 223 -28.45 21.16 16.75
CA VAL A 223 -27.93 20.00 15.98
C VAL A 223 -26.84 19.24 16.77
N LEU A 224 -26.41 19.74 17.93
CA LEU A 224 -25.37 19.10 18.75
C LEU A 224 -25.89 18.46 20.06
N ALA A 225 -27.22 18.38 20.24
CA ALA A 225 -27.82 17.98 21.53
C ALA A 225 -28.74 16.75 21.46
N GLU A 226 -28.79 16.03 20.34
CA GLU A 226 -29.50 14.74 20.24
C GLU A 226 -28.56 13.67 19.67
N GLU A 227 -27.63 13.23 20.51
CA GLU A 227 -27.17 11.83 20.65
C GLU A 227 -26.33 11.78 21.94
N ARG A 228 -27.01 11.75 23.09
CA ARG A 228 -26.41 11.31 24.35
C ARG A 228 -26.68 9.82 24.50
N GLU A 229 -25.86 9.02 23.83
CA GLU A 229 -25.38 7.77 24.41
C GLU A 229 -23.90 7.96 24.74
N GLY A 230 -23.45 7.41 25.87
CA GLY A 230 -22.15 7.65 26.49
C GLY A 230 -20.92 7.15 25.71
N GLY A 231 -20.77 7.55 24.45
CA GLY A 231 -19.58 7.32 23.64
C GLY A 231 -18.42 8.15 24.15
N LYS A 232 -17.38 7.48 24.66
CA LYS A 232 -16.08 8.09 24.99
C LYS A 232 -15.55 8.78 23.73
N MET A 233 -15.47 10.12 23.72
CA MET A 233 -14.90 10.86 22.59
C MET A 233 -13.48 10.37 22.30
N ASP A 234 -13.24 9.88 21.08
CA ASP A 234 -11.97 9.27 20.72
C ASP A 234 -10.98 10.31 20.20
N TRP A 235 -10.17 10.88 21.11
CA TRP A 235 -9.20 11.93 20.78
C TRP A 235 -7.91 11.38 20.16
N CYS A 236 -7.41 12.04 19.11
CA CYS A 236 -6.08 11.76 18.55
C CYS A 236 -5.06 12.82 18.97
N ALA A 237 -4.15 12.48 19.89
CA ALA A 237 -3.09 13.39 20.33
C ALA A 237 -2.08 13.79 19.23
N LYS A 238 -1.91 13.00 18.18
CA LYS A 238 -0.99 13.31 17.07
C LYS A 238 -1.57 14.30 16.07
N CYS A 239 -2.86 14.20 15.77
CA CYS A 239 -3.56 15.08 14.83
C CYS A 239 -4.35 16.20 15.51
N GLN A 240 -4.42 16.20 16.86
CA GLN A 240 -5.16 17.17 17.67
C GLN A 240 -6.61 17.35 17.21
N LEU A 241 -7.30 16.22 17.02
CA LEU A 241 -8.70 16.18 16.58
C LEU A 241 -9.48 15.05 17.26
N VAL A 242 -10.80 15.24 17.39
CA VAL A 242 -11.73 14.17 17.77
C VAL A 242 -11.95 13.28 16.56
N ARG A 243 -11.66 11.99 16.68
CA ARG A 243 -11.86 11.02 15.61
C ARG A 243 -13.36 10.70 15.48
N PRO A 244 -13.95 10.85 14.28
CA PRO A 244 -15.27 10.28 14.00
C PRO A 244 -15.28 8.77 14.22
N ALA A 245 -16.48 8.19 14.35
CA ALA A 245 -16.64 6.75 14.47
C ALA A 245 -15.86 6.01 13.38
N ARG A 246 -15.17 4.92 13.77
CA ARG A 246 -14.37 4.05 12.88
C ARG A 246 -13.14 4.72 12.22
N ALA A 247 -12.89 6.01 12.46
CA ALA A 247 -11.67 6.67 11.98
C ALA A 247 -10.44 6.19 12.75
N GLY A 248 -9.27 6.23 12.10
CA GLY A 248 -8.02 5.72 12.68
C GLY A 248 -6.80 6.52 12.32
N HIS A 249 -5.87 6.65 13.26
CA HIS A 249 -4.57 7.26 13.00
C HIS A 249 -3.62 6.22 12.38
N CYS A 250 -3.17 6.46 11.15
CA CYS A 250 -2.14 5.64 10.53
C CYS A 250 -0.76 6.22 10.89
N ARG A 251 0.06 5.43 11.60
CA ARG A 251 1.42 5.84 11.99
C ARG A 251 2.32 6.08 10.77
N LEU A 252 2.19 5.25 9.73
CA LEU A 252 3.02 5.34 8.50
C LEU A 252 2.67 6.57 7.65
N CYS A 253 1.40 7.00 7.65
CA CYS A 253 0.98 8.23 6.95
C CYS A 253 1.01 9.47 7.85
N GLY A 254 1.16 9.32 9.17
CA GLY A 254 1.12 10.41 10.14
C GLY A 254 -0.23 11.14 10.25
N ARG A 255 -1.31 10.57 9.72
CA ARG A 255 -2.62 11.24 9.60
C ARG A 255 -3.78 10.32 9.99
N CYS A 256 -4.86 10.92 10.48
CA CYS A 256 -6.13 10.23 10.68
C CYS A 256 -6.87 10.06 9.35
N VAL A 257 -7.45 8.87 9.15
CA VAL A 257 -8.20 8.48 7.95
C VAL A 257 -9.60 8.05 8.36
N ARG A 258 -10.63 8.52 7.64
CA ARG A 258 -12.02 8.11 7.82
C ARG A 258 -12.19 6.64 7.46
N ARG A 259 -12.92 5.90 8.31
CA ARG A 259 -13.16 4.45 8.17
C ARG A 259 -11.89 3.69 7.74
N LEU A 260 -10.83 3.84 8.53
CA LEU A 260 -9.51 3.30 8.20
C LEU A 260 -9.56 1.76 8.17
N ASP A 261 -9.30 1.18 7.00
CA ASP A 261 -9.23 -0.27 6.83
C ASP A 261 -7.82 -0.80 7.17
N HIS A 262 -6.83 -0.37 6.40
CA HIS A 262 -5.43 -0.69 6.65
C HIS A 262 -4.50 0.29 5.93
N HIS A 263 -3.24 0.30 6.32
CA HIS A 263 -2.18 0.85 5.47
C HIS A 263 -1.66 -0.25 4.56
N CYS A 264 -1.78 -0.05 3.25
CA CYS A 264 -1.35 -1.03 2.26
C CYS A 264 0.05 -0.69 1.75
N VAL A 265 1.01 -1.53 2.10
CA VAL A 265 2.42 -1.38 1.67
C VAL A 265 2.57 -1.49 0.14
N TRP A 266 1.72 -2.28 -0.52
CA TRP A 266 1.74 -2.50 -1.97
C TRP A 266 1.33 -1.29 -2.79
N ILE A 267 0.46 -0.42 -2.26
CA ILE A 267 0.07 0.84 -2.93
C ILE A 267 0.79 2.05 -2.30
N ASN A 268 1.53 1.83 -1.21
CA ASN A 268 2.14 2.85 -0.35
C ASN A 268 1.15 3.97 0.01
N SER A 269 -0.06 3.57 0.43
CA SER A 269 -1.16 4.46 0.83
C SER A 269 -2.10 3.74 1.80
N CYS A 270 -2.88 4.49 2.57
CA CYS A 270 -3.99 3.92 3.32
C CYS A 270 -5.11 3.49 2.39
N VAL A 271 -5.85 2.47 2.80
CA VAL A 271 -7.18 2.14 2.28
C VAL A 271 -8.19 2.58 3.34
N GLY A 272 -9.12 3.43 2.94
CA GLY A 272 -10.12 4.05 3.79
C GLY A 272 -11.39 4.34 3.00
N GLU A 273 -12.30 5.11 3.61
CA GLU A 273 -13.64 5.37 3.07
C GLU A 273 -13.68 5.75 1.59
N GLN A 274 -12.82 6.69 1.16
CA GLN A 274 -12.93 7.29 -0.18
C GLN A 274 -12.29 6.48 -1.30
N ASN A 275 -11.37 5.56 -0.98
CA ASN A 275 -10.63 4.80 -1.99
C ASN A 275 -10.83 3.28 -1.89
N HIS A 276 -11.60 2.79 -0.91
CA HIS A 276 -11.81 1.36 -0.71
C HIS A 276 -12.41 0.66 -1.95
N GLN A 277 -13.42 1.26 -2.58
CA GLN A 277 -14.02 0.70 -3.81
C GLN A 277 -12.99 0.56 -4.95
N ALA A 278 -12.14 1.57 -5.14
CA ALA A 278 -11.08 1.52 -6.16
C ALA A 278 -10.03 0.45 -5.83
N PHE A 279 -9.72 0.24 -4.55
CA PHE A 279 -8.83 -0.83 -4.11
C PHE A 279 -9.39 -2.22 -4.43
N ILE A 280 -10.69 -2.46 -4.14
CA ILE A 280 -11.35 -3.72 -4.51
C ILE A 280 -11.38 -3.92 -6.02
N LEU A 281 -11.67 -2.86 -6.78
CA LEU A 281 -11.69 -2.93 -8.25
C LEU A 281 -10.30 -3.25 -8.83
N ALA A 282 -9.24 -2.70 -8.24
CA ALA A 282 -7.86 -3.00 -8.63
C ALA A 282 -7.53 -4.49 -8.40
N LEU A 283 -7.90 -5.04 -7.24
CA LEU A 283 -7.73 -6.46 -6.94
C LEU A 283 -8.55 -7.35 -7.90
N PHE A 284 -9.78 -6.95 -8.20
CA PHE A 284 -10.66 -7.69 -9.11
C PHE A 284 -10.10 -7.77 -10.53
N PHE A 285 -9.72 -6.62 -11.12
CA PHE A 285 -9.11 -6.62 -12.46
C PHE A 285 -7.75 -7.34 -12.46
N PHE A 286 -6.96 -7.22 -11.40
CA PHE A 286 -5.74 -8.01 -11.26
C PHE A 286 -6.03 -9.51 -11.34
N MET A 287 -7.04 -10.01 -10.63
CA MET A 287 -7.42 -11.43 -10.68
C MET A 287 -7.84 -11.85 -12.09
N LEU A 288 -8.73 -11.10 -12.74
CA LEU A 288 -9.19 -11.44 -14.10
C LEU A 288 -8.05 -11.43 -15.11
N THR A 289 -7.24 -10.36 -15.13
CA THR A 289 -6.13 -10.22 -16.09
C THR A 289 -5.04 -11.26 -15.85
N SER A 290 -4.67 -11.54 -14.59
CA SER A 290 -3.64 -12.53 -14.28
C SER A 290 -4.09 -13.95 -14.59
N LEU A 291 -5.32 -14.34 -14.23
CA LEU A 291 -5.87 -15.66 -14.57
C LEU A 291 -5.95 -15.85 -16.09
N TYR A 292 -6.42 -14.83 -16.82
CA TYR A 292 -6.49 -14.89 -18.28
C TYR A 292 -5.11 -15.02 -18.93
N GLY A 293 -4.11 -14.24 -18.47
CA GLY A 293 -2.74 -14.33 -18.96
C GLY A 293 -2.08 -15.69 -18.67
N ILE A 294 -2.30 -16.25 -17.48
CA ILE A 294 -1.87 -17.61 -17.11
C ILE A 294 -2.50 -18.64 -18.06
N MET A 295 -3.81 -18.54 -18.29
CA MET A 295 -4.53 -19.45 -19.19
C MET A 295 -3.98 -19.42 -20.62
N LEU A 296 -3.83 -18.23 -21.21
CA LEU A 296 -3.29 -18.08 -22.57
C LEU A 296 -1.86 -18.63 -22.69
N THR A 297 -1.03 -18.37 -21.68
CA THR A 297 0.36 -18.84 -21.68
C THR A 297 0.42 -20.35 -21.60
N LEU A 298 -0.31 -20.97 -20.65
CA LEU A 298 -0.36 -22.43 -20.49
C LEU A 298 -0.95 -23.13 -21.72
N ASP A 299 -2.00 -22.59 -22.33
CA ASP A 299 -2.57 -23.15 -23.56
C ASP A 299 -1.55 -23.14 -24.72
N THR A 300 -0.74 -22.08 -24.79
CA THR A 300 0.30 -21.94 -25.81
C THR A 300 1.46 -22.92 -25.62
N ILE A 301 1.97 -23.06 -24.38
CA ILE A 301 3.19 -23.83 -24.08
C ILE A 301 2.94 -25.29 -23.68
N CYS A 302 1.74 -25.62 -23.19
CA CYS A 302 1.36 -26.95 -22.66
C CYS A 302 0.11 -27.50 -23.34
N ARG A 303 0.13 -27.59 -24.67
CA ARG A 303 -1.03 -27.98 -25.48
C ARG A 303 -1.64 -29.32 -25.09
N GLY A 304 -2.96 -29.41 -25.22
CA GLY A 304 -3.73 -30.63 -25.02
C GLY A 304 -3.85 -31.04 -23.55
N ARG A 305 -3.48 -30.16 -22.61
CA ARG A 305 -3.61 -30.39 -21.16
C ARG A 305 -4.66 -29.48 -20.56
N THR A 306 -5.32 -29.96 -19.51
CA THR A 306 -6.18 -29.11 -18.69
C THR A 306 -5.32 -28.08 -17.96
N LEU A 307 -5.86 -26.89 -17.68
CA LEU A 307 -5.16 -25.81 -16.98
C LEU A 307 -4.50 -26.27 -15.67
N PHE A 308 -5.22 -27.06 -14.88
CA PHE A 308 -4.71 -27.62 -13.63
C PHE A 308 -3.50 -28.52 -13.87
N THR A 309 -3.59 -29.46 -14.82
CA THR A 309 -2.47 -30.35 -15.15
C THR A 309 -1.30 -29.55 -15.72
N ALA A 310 -1.56 -28.60 -16.62
CA ALA A 310 -0.54 -27.76 -17.24
C ALA A 310 0.21 -26.93 -16.20
N LEU A 311 -0.47 -26.44 -15.15
CA LEU A 311 0.15 -25.67 -14.08
C LEU A 311 1.16 -26.49 -13.27
N PHE A 312 0.89 -27.77 -13.01
CA PHE A 312 1.77 -28.60 -12.16
C PHE A 312 2.69 -29.53 -12.95
N TYR A 313 2.33 -29.87 -14.20
CA TYR A 313 3.04 -30.85 -15.00
C TYR A 313 2.93 -30.59 -16.51
N CYS A 314 4.02 -30.12 -17.09
CA CYS A 314 4.16 -29.85 -18.52
C CYS A 314 5.48 -30.41 -19.05
N PRO A 315 5.50 -31.66 -19.54
CA PRO A 315 6.70 -32.27 -20.11
C PRO A 315 7.09 -31.49 -21.36
N GLY A 316 8.38 -31.17 -21.47
CA GLY A 316 8.90 -30.34 -22.55
C GLY A 316 8.91 -28.84 -22.26
N ALA A 317 8.32 -28.35 -21.14
CA ALA A 317 8.40 -26.93 -20.79
C ALA A 317 9.85 -26.44 -20.65
N TYR A 318 10.78 -27.31 -20.23
CA TYR A 318 12.21 -27.02 -20.11
C TYR A 318 13.05 -27.57 -21.28
N SER A 319 12.41 -27.90 -22.42
CA SER A 319 13.14 -28.38 -23.61
C SER A 319 13.85 -27.25 -24.35
N ASP A 320 13.30 -26.04 -24.28
CA ASP A 320 13.89 -24.82 -24.79
C ASP A 320 13.75 -23.69 -23.76
N TYR A 321 14.67 -22.72 -23.85
CA TYR A 321 14.76 -21.64 -22.88
C TYR A 321 13.53 -20.71 -22.87
N SER A 322 12.95 -20.43 -24.03
CA SER A 322 11.76 -19.56 -24.17
C SER A 322 10.55 -20.15 -23.44
N SER A 323 10.32 -21.46 -23.63
CA SER A 323 9.27 -22.20 -22.94
C SER A 323 9.54 -22.27 -21.43
N ALA A 324 10.79 -22.48 -21.03
CA ALA A 324 11.18 -22.59 -19.62
C ALA A 324 10.97 -21.26 -18.88
N LEU A 325 11.34 -20.14 -19.52
CA LEU A 325 11.11 -18.80 -18.99
C LEU A 325 9.61 -18.49 -18.88
N SER A 326 8.84 -18.78 -19.93
CA SER A 326 7.39 -18.59 -19.93
C SER A 326 6.70 -19.40 -18.84
N PHE A 327 7.09 -20.66 -18.66
CA PHE A 327 6.56 -21.55 -17.62
C PHE A 327 6.90 -21.06 -16.20
N THR A 328 8.14 -20.61 -16.01
CA THR A 328 8.58 -20.00 -14.74
C THR A 328 7.80 -18.73 -14.40
N CYS A 329 7.55 -17.88 -15.40
CA CYS A 329 6.71 -16.69 -15.25
C CYS A 329 5.26 -17.06 -14.89
N VAL A 330 4.70 -18.14 -15.47
CA VAL A 330 3.38 -18.65 -15.08
C VAL A 330 3.34 -19.05 -13.61
N TRP A 331 4.33 -19.77 -13.12
CA TRP A 331 4.40 -20.15 -11.70
C TRP A 331 4.50 -18.94 -10.79
N TYR A 332 5.35 -17.97 -11.13
CA TYR A 332 5.43 -16.72 -10.39
C TYR A 332 4.07 -15.99 -10.37
N CYS A 333 3.43 -15.84 -11.52
CA CYS A 333 2.10 -15.25 -11.64
C CYS A 333 1.07 -16.01 -10.78
N ALA A 334 1.05 -17.34 -10.82
CA ALA A 334 0.12 -18.14 -10.04
C ALA A 334 0.28 -17.95 -8.53
N ILE A 335 1.52 -17.86 -8.03
CA ILE A 335 1.80 -17.58 -6.61
C ILE A 335 1.28 -16.18 -6.22
N VAL A 336 1.57 -15.16 -7.04
CA VAL A 336 1.11 -13.79 -6.77
C VAL A 336 -0.43 -13.70 -6.86
N THR A 337 -1.04 -14.35 -7.86
CA THR A 337 -2.50 -14.43 -8.04
C THR A 337 -3.17 -15.12 -6.87
N ALA A 338 -2.60 -16.21 -6.34
CA ALA A 338 -3.13 -16.85 -5.13
C ALA A 338 -3.09 -15.90 -3.92
N GLY A 339 -1.98 -15.17 -3.73
CA GLY A 339 -1.85 -14.18 -2.65
C GLY A 339 -2.84 -13.02 -2.78
N MET A 340 -2.99 -12.45 -3.97
CA MET A 340 -3.95 -11.37 -4.22
C MET A 340 -5.41 -11.85 -4.11
N GLY A 341 -5.69 -13.08 -4.55
CA GLY A 341 -7.00 -13.72 -4.39
C GLY A 341 -7.36 -13.93 -2.92
N TYR A 342 -6.40 -14.33 -2.09
CA TYR A 342 -6.58 -14.44 -0.65
C TYR A 342 -6.90 -13.08 0.01
N ILE A 343 -6.19 -12.02 -0.37
CA ILE A 343 -6.47 -10.67 0.11
C ILE A 343 -7.85 -10.21 -0.32
N LEU A 344 -8.22 -10.42 -1.60
CA LEU A 344 -9.54 -10.09 -2.11
C LEU A 344 -10.65 -10.83 -1.35
N LEU A 345 -10.45 -12.13 -1.09
CA LEU A 345 -11.40 -12.94 -0.31
C LEU A 345 -11.61 -12.36 1.10
N ILE A 346 -10.53 -12.05 1.83
CA ILE A 346 -10.63 -11.42 3.16
C ILE A 346 -11.41 -10.10 3.07
N GLN A 347 -11.11 -9.28 2.07
CA GLN A 347 -11.79 -7.99 1.95
C GLN A 347 -13.27 -8.12 1.60
N LEU A 348 -13.64 -9.06 0.73
CA LEU A 348 -15.04 -9.35 0.44
C LEU A 348 -15.79 -9.88 1.67
N LEU A 349 -15.15 -10.74 2.47
CA LEU A 349 -15.70 -11.20 3.75
C LEU A 349 -15.90 -10.02 4.72
N ASN A 350 -14.87 -9.20 4.92
CA ASN A 350 -14.95 -7.99 5.76
C ASN A 350 -16.07 -7.05 5.31
N ILE A 351 -16.21 -6.81 4.00
CA ILE A 351 -17.30 -6.03 3.41
C ILE A 351 -18.67 -6.68 3.71
N SER A 352 -18.80 -8.00 3.56
CA SER A 352 -20.06 -8.71 3.81
C SER A 352 -20.54 -8.59 5.27
N TYR A 353 -19.60 -8.48 6.22
CA TYR A 353 -19.90 -8.24 7.62
C TYR A 353 -19.88 -6.75 8.01
N ASN A 354 -19.67 -5.84 7.04
CA ASN A 354 -19.51 -4.40 7.28
C ASN A 354 -18.39 -4.05 8.28
N VAL A 355 -17.36 -4.90 8.38
CA VAL A 355 -16.20 -4.75 9.27
C VAL A 355 -14.99 -4.27 8.47
N THR A 356 -14.13 -3.44 9.07
CA THR A 356 -12.83 -3.10 8.50
C THR A 356 -11.74 -4.06 8.98
N GLU A 357 -10.67 -4.25 8.21
CA GLU A 357 -9.53 -5.08 8.63
C GLU A 357 -8.87 -4.54 9.93
N ARG A 358 -8.98 -3.25 10.22
CA ARG A 358 -8.57 -2.67 11.50
C ARG A 358 -9.44 -3.17 12.66
N GLU A 359 -10.76 -3.09 12.52
CA GLU A 359 -11.71 -3.58 13.53
C GLU A 359 -11.54 -5.09 13.77
N ALA A 360 -11.42 -5.86 12.69
CA ALA A 360 -11.09 -7.28 12.71
C ALA A 360 -9.82 -7.59 13.53
N ARG A 361 -8.72 -6.87 13.27
CA ARG A 361 -7.45 -7.05 14.01
C ARG A 361 -7.53 -6.62 15.47
N LEU A 362 -8.27 -5.55 15.79
CA LEU A 362 -8.49 -5.14 17.17
C LEU A 362 -9.28 -6.18 17.95
N ALA A 363 -10.35 -6.72 17.37
CA ALA A 363 -11.14 -7.78 17.99
C ALA A 363 -10.33 -9.07 18.24
N LEU A 364 -9.42 -9.42 17.34
CA LEU A 364 -8.49 -10.55 17.54
C LEU A 364 -7.47 -10.27 18.65
N ARG A 365 -6.93 -9.04 18.70
CA ARG A 365 -5.95 -8.64 19.73
C ARG A 365 -6.55 -8.66 21.14
N ASP A 366 -7.81 -8.25 21.25
CA ASP A 366 -8.51 -8.16 22.53
C ASP A 366 -9.14 -9.51 22.94
N ASN A 367 -8.77 -10.61 22.27
CA ASN A 367 -9.34 -11.95 22.43
C ASN A 367 -10.88 -12.00 22.32
N ALA A 368 -11.49 -10.94 21.79
CA ALA A 368 -12.93 -10.84 21.59
C ALA A 368 -13.39 -11.66 20.37
N GLY A 369 -12.48 -12.06 19.47
CA GLY A 369 -12.76 -12.94 18.32
C GLY A 369 -11.68 -13.99 18.09
N ARG A 370 -12.03 -15.07 17.37
CA ARG A 370 -11.10 -16.09 16.85
C ARG A 370 -11.14 -16.06 15.32
N ARG A 371 -10.00 -16.25 14.66
CA ARG A 371 -9.92 -16.33 13.19
C ARG A 371 -9.89 -17.79 12.78
N LEU A 372 -10.89 -18.26 12.03
CA LEU A 372 -10.87 -19.59 11.40
C LEU A 372 -10.96 -19.40 9.88
N LEU A 373 -9.96 -19.88 9.13
CA LEU A 373 -9.93 -19.82 7.66
C LEU A 373 -10.16 -18.40 7.07
N GLY A 374 -9.71 -17.36 7.77
CA GLY A 374 -9.84 -15.97 7.33
C GLY A 374 -11.09 -15.25 7.83
N CYS A 375 -12.13 -15.96 8.28
CA CYS A 375 -13.33 -15.38 8.88
C CYS A 375 -13.12 -15.06 10.37
N LEU A 376 -13.61 -13.89 10.83
CA LEU A 376 -13.74 -13.61 12.26
C LEU A 376 -14.96 -14.34 12.83
N TYR A 377 -14.73 -15.15 13.86
CA TYR A 377 -15.77 -15.76 14.67
C TYR A 377 -15.63 -15.23 16.11
N SER A 378 -16.53 -14.36 16.55
CA SER A 378 -16.57 -13.87 17.93
C SER A 378 -17.84 -14.37 18.62
N ARG A 379 -17.73 -15.14 19.70
CA ARG A 379 -18.88 -15.62 20.50
C ARG A 379 -19.84 -14.50 20.95
N ASN A 380 -19.40 -13.24 20.96
CA ASN A 380 -20.18 -12.10 21.47
C ASN A 380 -20.51 -11.02 20.41
N LEU A 381 -20.16 -11.22 19.13
CA LEU A 381 -20.75 -10.43 18.02
C LEU A 381 -22.04 -11.07 17.47
N TRP A 382 -22.40 -12.28 17.91
CA TRP A 382 -23.52 -13.07 17.39
C TRP A 382 -24.84 -12.92 18.17
N THR A 383 -24.95 -11.98 19.11
CA THR A 383 -26.26 -11.67 19.71
C THR A 383 -26.99 -10.66 18.83
N GLY A 384 -27.76 -11.17 17.87
CA GLY A 384 -29.13 -10.78 17.51
C GLY A 384 -29.60 -9.31 17.38
N GLU A 385 -28.80 -8.28 17.64
CA GLU A 385 -29.28 -6.88 17.71
C GLU A 385 -28.77 -5.98 16.57
N VAL A 386 -27.84 -6.45 15.72
CA VAL A 386 -27.36 -5.65 14.58
C VAL A 386 -28.17 -5.91 13.30
N LEU A 387 -28.82 -7.06 13.18
CA LEU A 387 -29.62 -7.41 12.00
C LEU A 387 -30.96 -6.66 11.93
N SER A 388 -31.51 -6.15 13.04
CA SER A 388 -32.76 -5.37 13.02
C SER A 388 -32.57 -3.93 12.53
N GLU A 389 -31.36 -3.38 12.60
CA GLU A 389 -31.08 -2.01 12.19
C GLU A 389 -30.58 -1.92 10.73
N MET A 390 -30.24 -3.04 10.09
CA MET A 390 -29.79 -3.09 8.69
C MET A 390 -30.90 -2.91 7.65
N TRP A 391 -32.18 -3.01 8.03
CA TRP A 391 -33.32 -2.85 7.10
C TRP A 391 -33.99 -1.47 7.14
N LYS A 392 -33.49 -0.54 7.96
CA LYS A 392 -34.06 0.82 8.08
C LYS A 392 -33.38 1.89 7.20
N PHE A 393 -32.30 1.57 6.49
CA PHE A 393 -31.50 2.58 5.75
C PHE A 393 -31.42 2.40 4.22
N SER A 394 -32.27 1.57 3.61
CA SER A 394 -32.24 1.31 2.15
C SER A 394 -33.44 1.84 1.36
N LEU A 395 -34.15 2.86 1.83
CA LEU A 395 -35.11 3.59 0.99
C LEU A 395 -34.85 5.10 1.06
N PRO A 396 -34.58 5.77 -0.08
CA PRO A 396 -34.60 7.23 -0.10
C PRO A 396 -36.02 7.68 0.24
N LYS A 397 -36.17 8.58 1.22
CA LYS A 397 -37.43 9.29 1.43
C LYS A 397 -37.68 10.12 0.18
N SER A 398 -38.68 9.73 -0.62
CA SER A 398 -39.28 10.62 -1.62
C SER A 398 -39.87 11.83 -0.89
N SER A 399 -39.64 13.00 -1.49
CA SER A 399 -40.19 14.31 -1.14
C SER A 399 -41.67 14.29 -0.77
#